data_AF-A0A3A6W2H3-F1
#
_entry.id   AF-A0A3A6W2H3-F1
#
_cell.length_a   1.000
_cell.length_b   1.000
_cell.length_c   1.000
_cell.angle_alpha   90.00
_cell.angle_beta   90.00
_cell.angle_gamma   90.00
#
_symmetry.space_group_name_H-M   'P 1'
#
loop_
_entity.id
_entity.type
_entity.pdbx_description
1 polymer ?
#
loop_
_entity_poly.entity_id
_entity_poly.type
_entity_poly.pdbx_seq_one_letter_code
_entity_poly.pdbx_strand_id
1 'polypeptide(L)'
;MKKHLATMLAAMAVLGATTVFAANPFSDVTPDSWAYQSVSQLASAGIINGYPDGTFKGQKEITRFEMAQMIAKAMANQDRANAEQQAMINRLADEFSNELNNLGVRVARLEDRTGNVKVSGDVQFLLRHSFTKNGVLIGQGGQYYKPSKFDIRGRVQFNAKVNDRTDVVARFRTYQMEFGDGGEYESTPTLDRGYVNHRFGNHTSVKVGRFNQVIGNGLLYDDTFDGIQFNTGNDKVQLQLAHGYATAEHNETRFLPDRDQYNYAGLKGTLNKHIDVGAFYSRHRRDTSGRYNTYGNLYGVSTDMNFNKLWVGGEWAKAVGTAHSHAWTAGIGYGNYNAAKKGTWDVKAQYFSFDQNLASYGSKWNFPFDANNYHWDHNATPPSVTTTYRGFRGWMATVDYALQDNVSLNAYYGFKNRTHRIDGSLNEYLPNYYRVELNYQF
;
A
#
# COMPACT_ATOMS: atom_id res chain seq x y z
N MET A 1 34.51 11.22 26.01
CA MET A 1 34.18 9.87 25.49
C MET A 1 34.94 8.72 26.20
N LYS A 2 35.57 8.94 27.37
CA LYS A 2 36.57 8.01 27.93
C LYS A 2 36.02 6.88 28.82
N LYS A 3 34.75 6.91 29.27
CA LYS A 3 34.19 5.92 30.21
C LYS A 3 33.10 5.02 29.62
N HIS A 4 32.30 5.52 28.68
CA HIS A 4 31.15 4.80 28.11
C HIS A 4 31.53 3.66 27.17
N LEU A 5 32.68 3.75 26.49
CA LEU A 5 33.12 2.77 25.49
C LEU A 5 33.78 1.53 26.11
N ALA A 6 34.58 1.71 27.18
CA ALA A 6 35.11 0.59 27.95
C ALA A 6 33.99 -0.19 28.69
N THR A 7 32.96 0.52 29.18
CA THR A 7 31.77 -0.12 29.76
C THR A 7 30.94 -0.88 28.74
N MET A 8 30.92 -0.47 27.47
CA MET A 8 30.18 -1.18 26.41
C MET A 8 30.88 -2.45 25.94
N LEU A 9 32.22 -2.46 25.88
CA LEU A 9 33.00 -3.67 25.60
C LEU A 9 32.92 -4.68 26.77
N ALA A 10 32.94 -4.17 28.01
CA ALA A 10 32.68 -4.98 29.21
C ALA A 10 31.25 -5.54 29.24
N ALA A 11 30.24 -4.78 28.78
CA ALA A 11 28.86 -5.24 28.69
C ALA A 11 28.66 -6.40 27.70
N MET A 12 29.49 -6.55 26.65
CA MET A 12 29.47 -7.75 25.80
C MET A 12 29.83 -9.04 26.55
N ALA A 13 30.56 -8.93 27.67
CA ALA A 13 31.04 -10.05 28.46
C ALA A 13 30.19 -10.37 29.72
N VAL A 14 29.28 -9.48 30.14
CA VAL A 14 28.73 -9.52 31.51
C VAL A 14 27.32 -10.13 31.64
N LEU A 15 26.65 -10.55 30.56
CA LEU A 15 25.32 -11.18 30.67
C LEU A 15 25.34 -12.63 30.16
N GLY A 16 25.82 -13.52 31.04
CA GLY A 16 25.90 -14.95 30.80
C GLY A 16 26.72 -15.66 31.87
N ALA A 17 26.22 -15.69 33.11
CA ALA A 17 26.86 -16.42 34.20
C ALA A 17 26.79 -17.93 33.96
N THR A 18 27.87 -18.51 33.42
CA THR A 18 28.31 -19.86 33.77
C THR A 18 29.82 -19.82 33.99
N THR A 19 30.23 -20.13 35.21
CA THR A 19 31.63 -20.13 35.67
C THR A 19 32.45 -21.18 34.92
N VAL A 20 33.10 -20.76 33.84
CA VAL A 20 34.31 -21.41 33.34
C VAL A 20 35.38 -20.33 33.33
N PHE A 21 36.35 -20.41 34.25
CA PHE A 21 37.51 -19.53 34.24
C PHE A 21 38.37 -19.88 33.02
N ALA A 22 38.09 -19.27 31.88
CA ALA A 22 39.02 -19.29 30.76
C ALA A 22 40.33 -18.62 31.23
N ALA A 23 41.44 -19.35 31.12
CA ALA A 23 42.75 -18.84 31.52
C ALA A 23 43.06 -17.58 30.70
N ASN A 24 43.31 -16.46 31.39
CA ASN A 24 43.71 -15.22 30.75
C ASN A 24 45.11 -15.37 30.14
N PRO A 25 45.31 -15.13 28.84
CA PRO A 25 46.62 -15.22 28.21
C PRO A 25 47.53 -14.00 28.45
N PHE A 26 47.04 -12.92 29.09
CA PHE A 26 47.78 -11.67 29.24
C PHE A 26 48.42 -11.50 30.62
N SER A 27 49.73 -11.19 30.65
CA SER A 27 50.53 -11.10 31.88
C SER A 27 50.24 -9.86 32.74
N ASP A 28 49.66 -8.80 32.16
CA ASP A 28 49.35 -7.52 32.80
C ASP A 28 47.90 -7.42 33.31
N VAL A 29 47.13 -8.51 33.22
CA VAL A 29 45.74 -8.57 33.70
C VAL A 29 45.63 -9.68 34.75
N THR A 30 45.85 -9.29 36.00
CA THR A 30 45.85 -10.20 37.17
C THR A 30 44.43 -10.65 37.55
N PRO A 31 44.27 -11.80 38.24
CA PRO A 31 42.96 -12.28 38.70
C PRO A 31 42.16 -11.28 39.54
N ASP A 32 42.84 -10.38 40.25
CA ASP A 32 42.22 -9.33 41.08
C ASP A 32 41.77 -8.10 40.26
N SER A 33 42.05 -8.06 38.96
CA SER A 33 41.65 -6.97 38.09
C SER A 33 40.15 -7.04 37.78
N TRP A 34 39.47 -5.90 37.89
CA TRP A 34 38.06 -5.75 37.49
C TRP A 34 37.80 -6.14 36.02
N ALA A 35 38.84 -6.06 35.17
CA ALA A 35 38.76 -6.38 33.76
C ALA A 35 39.04 -7.86 33.45
N TYR A 36 39.51 -8.65 34.44
CA TYR A 36 39.98 -10.02 34.23
C TYR A 36 38.96 -10.88 33.50
N GLN A 37 37.71 -10.92 33.99
CA GLN A 37 36.65 -11.74 33.39
C GLN A 37 36.32 -11.30 31.96
N SER A 38 36.15 -10.00 31.72
CA SER A 38 35.81 -9.48 30.40
C SER A 38 36.93 -9.70 29.39
N VAL A 39 38.17 -9.48 29.79
CA VAL A 39 39.36 -9.68 28.95
C VAL A 39 39.54 -11.17 28.63
N SER A 40 39.44 -12.06 29.61
CA SER A 40 39.53 -13.51 29.38
C SER A 40 38.47 -14.01 28.40
N GLN A 41 37.22 -13.54 28.53
CA GLN A 41 36.15 -13.93 27.62
C GLN A 41 36.40 -13.41 26.20
N LEU A 42 36.73 -12.13 26.04
CA LEU A 42 37.03 -11.56 24.72
C LEU A 42 38.24 -12.22 24.06
N ALA A 43 39.25 -12.61 24.85
CA ALA A 43 40.41 -13.35 24.35
C ALA A 43 40.04 -14.76 23.91
N SER A 44 39.25 -15.47 24.72
CA SER A 44 38.75 -16.82 24.39
C SER A 44 37.85 -16.83 23.15
N ALA A 45 37.13 -15.74 22.90
CA ALA A 45 36.31 -15.54 21.71
C ALA A 45 37.12 -15.10 20.48
N GLY A 46 38.44 -14.90 20.61
CA GLY A 46 39.32 -14.44 19.54
C GLY A 46 39.09 -12.97 19.13
N ILE A 47 38.38 -12.19 19.95
CA ILE A 47 38.07 -10.78 19.68
C ILE A 47 39.29 -9.92 19.98
N ILE A 48 40.04 -10.23 21.04
CA ILE A 48 41.29 -9.56 21.41
C ILE A 48 42.47 -10.54 21.41
N ASN A 49 43.62 -10.11 20.88
CA ASN A 49 44.82 -10.94 20.76
C ASN A 49 46.00 -10.42 21.60
N GLY A 50 45.86 -9.25 22.23
CA GLY A 50 46.95 -8.58 22.96
C GLY A 50 48.12 -8.19 22.05
N TYR A 51 49.26 -7.94 22.69
CA TYR A 51 50.51 -7.55 22.07
C TYR A 51 51.49 -8.73 21.99
N PRO A 52 52.49 -8.71 21.08
CA PRO A 52 53.46 -9.79 20.94
C PRO A 52 54.29 -10.09 22.21
N ASP A 53 54.36 -9.13 23.14
CA ASP A 53 55.00 -9.26 24.45
C ASP A 53 54.13 -9.97 25.50
N GLY A 54 52.95 -10.47 25.11
CA GLY A 54 52.03 -11.19 25.98
C GLY A 54 51.20 -10.29 26.90
N THR A 55 51.07 -9.00 26.59
CA THR A 55 50.27 -8.04 27.38
C THR A 55 48.99 -7.60 26.67
N PHE A 56 47.98 -7.14 27.42
CA PHE A 56 46.75 -6.53 26.91
C PHE A 56 46.88 -5.00 26.76
N LYS A 57 47.67 -4.36 27.63
CA LYS A 57 47.85 -2.91 27.75
C LYS A 57 46.53 -2.15 27.95
N GLY A 58 45.70 -2.61 28.88
CA GLY A 58 44.35 -2.08 29.12
C GLY A 58 44.27 -0.60 29.51
N GLN A 59 45.39 0.04 29.87
CA GLN A 59 45.47 1.48 30.14
C GLN A 59 45.81 2.33 28.91
N LYS A 60 46.21 1.71 27.79
CA LYS A 60 46.52 2.43 26.55
C LYS A 60 45.22 2.90 25.90
N GLU A 61 45.22 4.15 25.41
CA GLU A 61 44.10 4.66 24.63
C GLU A 61 43.94 3.87 23.34
N ILE A 62 42.69 3.54 23.01
CA ILE A 62 42.34 2.83 21.79
C ILE A 62 41.75 3.79 20.76
N THR A 63 42.15 3.63 19.51
CA THR A 63 41.59 4.37 18.37
C THR A 63 40.22 3.82 17.97
N ARG A 64 39.40 4.66 17.32
CA ARG A 64 38.11 4.22 16.75
C ARG A 64 38.28 3.08 15.73
N PHE A 65 39.42 3.04 15.03
CA PHE A 65 39.74 2.00 14.05
C PHE A 65 40.04 0.66 14.72
N GLU A 66 40.89 0.64 15.74
CA GLU A 66 41.15 -0.59 16.53
C GLU A 66 39.88 -1.12 17.19
N MET A 67 38.96 -0.23 17.57
CA MET A 67 37.65 -0.63 18.07
C MET A 67 36.76 -1.26 16.99
N ALA A 68 36.71 -0.68 15.79
CA ALA A 68 35.99 -1.25 14.67
C ALA A 68 36.53 -2.64 14.30
N GLN A 69 37.84 -2.87 14.42
CA GLN A 69 38.43 -4.21 14.23
C GLN A 69 37.93 -5.22 15.27
N MET A 70 37.79 -4.82 16.54
CA MET A 70 37.21 -5.69 17.56
C MET A 70 35.72 -5.99 17.30
N ILE A 71 34.95 -4.98 16.88
CA ILE A 71 33.53 -5.15 16.55
C ILE A 71 33.38 -6.08 15.34
N ALA A 72 34.21 -5.93 14.30
CA ALA A 72 34.22 -6.81 13.14
C ALA A 72 34.47 -8.28 13.52
N LYS A 73 35.41 -8.53 14.41
CA LYS A 73 35.69 -9.88 14.94
C LYS A 73 34.55 -10.42 15.80
N ALA A 74 33.88 -9.57 16.58
CA ALA A 74 32.71 -9.94 17.35
C ALA A 74 31.54 -10.32 16.43
N MET A 75 31.31 -9.57 15.35
CA MET A 75 30.31 -9.89 14.32
C MET A 75 30.60 -11.23 13.63
N ALA A 76 31.86 -11.53 13.34
CA ALA A 76 32.26 -12.82 12.75
C ALA A 76 32.01 -14.02 13.69
N ASN A 77 31.89 -13.78 14.99
CA ASN A 77 31.61 -14.81 16.00
C ASN A 77 30.17 -14.69 16.58
N GLN A 78 29.28 -13.93 15.93
CA GLN A 78 27.94 -13.62 16.44
C GLN A 78 27.08 -14.87 16.66
N ASP A 79 27.28 -15.93 15.88
CA ASP A 79 26.54 -17.21 16.03
C ASP A 79 26.83 -17.93 17.34
N ARG A 80 27.96 -17.61 18.00
CA ARG A 80 28.33 -18.15 19.32
C ARG A 80 27.84 -17.28 20.47
N ALA A 81 27.25 -16.13 20.17
CA ALA A 81 26.76 -15.17 21.16
C ALA A 81 25.26 -15.40 21.45
N ASN A 82 24.84 -15.15 22.69
CA ASN A 82 23.42 -15.21 23.05
C ASN A 82 22.64 -14.01 22.50
N ALA A 83 21.30 -14.05 22.53
CA ALA A 83 20.45 -13.02 21.93
C ALA A 83 20.74 -11.59 22.44
N GLU A 84 21.10 -11.42 23.71
CA GLU A 84 21.42 -10.12 24.31
C GLU A 84 22.77 -9.59 23.80
N GLN A 85 23.78 -10.46 23.71
CA GLN A 85 25.09 -10.16 23.17
C GLN A 85 25.01 -9.84 21.67
N GLN A 86 24.21 -10.59 20.90
CA GLN A 86 23.96 -10.29 19.48
C GLN A 86 23.32 -8.91 19.31
N ALA A 87 22.34 -8.54 20.14
CA ALA A 87 21.74 -7.21 20.11
C ALA A 87 22.76 -6.10 20.44
N MET A 88 23.69 -6.37 21.36
CA MET A 88 24.76 -5.42 21.70
C MET A 88 25.78 -5.26 20.57
N ILE A 89 26.24 -6.37 19.97
CA ILE A 89 27.12 -6.37 18.79
C ILE A 89 26.48 -5.58 17.65
N ASN A 90 25.19 -5.79 17.40
CA ASN A 90 24.46 -5.06 16.37
C ASN A 90 24.41 -3.54 16.64
N ARG A 91 24.18 -3.10 17.89
CA ARG A 91 24.20 -1.66 18.23
C ARG A 91 25.58 -1.05 18.04
N LEU A 92 26.65 -1.76 18.43
CA LEU A 92 28.02 -1.30 18.24
C LEU A 92 28.41 -1.25 16.76
N ALA A 93 27.96 -2.23 15.97
CA ALA A 93 28.14 -2.22 14.53
C ALA A 93 27.46 -1.02 13.84
N ASP A 94 26.38 -0.48 14.42
CA ASP A 94 25.79 0.77 13.93
C ASP A 94 26.65 1.99 14.22
N GLU A 95 27.14 2.10 15.46
CA GLU A 95 27.90 3.25 15.92
C GLU A 95 29.23 3.38 15.17
N PHE A 96 29.80 2.26 14.73
CA PHE A 96 31.07 2.16 14.01
C PHE A 96 30.89 1.83 12.52
N SER A 97 29.71 2.10 11.93
CA SER A 97 29.40 1.68 10.57
C SER A 97 30.36 2.23 9.52
N ASN A 98 30.87 3.45 9.72
CA ASN A 98 31.79 4.09 8.78
C ASN A 98 33.17 3.42 8.81
N GLU A 99 33.67 3.12 10.01
CA GLU A 99 34.94 2.43 10.21
C GLU A 99 34.88 0.97 9.76
N LEU A 100 33.75 0.28 9.96
CA LEU A 100 33.53 -1.10 9.50
C LEU A 100 33.48 -1.18 7.96
N ASN A 101 32.87 -0.20 7.30
CA ASN A 101 32.86 -0.13 5.84
C ASN A 101 34.29 0.02 5.28
N ASN A 102 35.11 0.87 5.89
CA ASN A 102 36.51 1.03 5.52
C ASN A 102 37.35 -0.24 5.75
N LEU A 103 36.89 -1.16 6.61
CA LEU A 103 37.49 -2.48 6.84
C LEU A 103 36.95 -3.56 5.90
N GLY A 104 36.05 -3.23 4.97
CA GLY A 104 35.42 -4.20 4.05
C GLY A 104 34.40 -5.13 4.74
N VAL A 105 33.97 -4.79 5.95
CA VAL A 105 33.01 -5.59 6.72
C VAL A 105 31.59 -5.20 6.32
N ARG A 106 30.88 -6.12 5.67
CA ARG A 106 29.48 -5.94 5.31
C ARG A 106 28.62 -5.90 6.58
N VAL A 107 28.10 -4.73 6.92
CA VAL A 107 27.05 -4.59 7.92
C VAL A 107 25.72 -4.79 7.18
N ALA A 108 24.87 -5.73 7.60
CA ALA A 108 23.58 -5.99 6.96
C ALA A 108 22.68 -4.73 6.85
N ARG A 109 22.92 -3.72 7.68
CA ARG A 109 22.27 -2.39 7.62
C ARG A 109 22.93 -1.36 6.72
N LEU A 110 24.14 -1.60 6.20
CA LEU A 110 24.70 -0.80 5.11
C LEU A 110 23.98 -1.12 3.81
N GLU A 111 23.55 -2.37 3.58
CA GLU A 111 22.71 -2.72 2.43
C GLU A 111 21.33 -2.04 2.47
N ASP A 112 20.80 -1.83 3.69
CA ASP A 112 19.56 -1.09 3.93
C ASP A 112 19.75 0.44 3.85
N ARG A 113 20.99 0.95 3.91
CA ARG A 113 21.36 2.37 3.76
C ARG A 113 21.89 2.73 2.36
N THR A 114 22.39 1.77 1.57
CA THR A 114 22.86 1.98 0.19
C THR A 114 21.73 1.96 -0.85
N GLY A 115 20.48 1.93 -0.39
CA GLY A 115 19.27 2.03 -1.24
C GLY A 115 18.15 2.78 -0.53
N ASN A 116 18.44 3.94 0.07
CA ASN A 116 17.42 4.75 0.78
C ASN A 116 16.24 5.14 -0.11
N VAL A 117 16.35 5.03 -1.44
CA VAL A 117 15.26 5.22 -2.39
C VAL A 117 15.11 3.96 -3.23
N LYS A 118 13.93 3.34 -3.20
CA LYS A 118 13.52 2.29 -4.13
C LYS A 118 12.67 2.91 -5.22
N VAL A 119 12.97 2.58 -6.48
CA VAL A 119 12.14 2.96 -7.62
C VAL A 119 11.39 1.72 -8.07
N SER A 120 10.08 1.87 -8.25
CA SER A 120 9.20 0.85 -8.82
C SER A 120 8.28 1.51 -9.84
N GLY A 121 7.54 0.74 -10.60
CA GLY A 121 6.54 1.33 -11.49
C GLY A 121 5.65 0.30 -12.17
N ASP A 122 4.79 0.82 -13.04
CA ASP A 122 4.05 -0.03 -13.96
C ASP A 122 3.77 0.65 -15.28
N VAL A 123 3.66 -0.18 -16.31
CA VAL A 123 3.06 0.18 -17.60
C VAL A 123 1.80 -0.66 -17.76
N GLN A 124 0.68 0.01 -18.01
CA GLN A 124 -0.61 -0.62 -18.26
C GLN A 124 -1.04 -0.33 -19.69
N PHE A 125 -1.38 -1.39 -20.41
CA PHE A 125 -2.14 -1.33 -21.66
C PHE A 125 -3.58 -1.74 -21.37
N LEU A 126 -4.54 -0.93 -21.82
CA LEU A 126 -5.95 -1.08 -21.49
C LEU A 126 -6.78 -1.09 -22.77
N LEU A 127 -7.36 -2.24 -23.09
CA LEU A 127 -8.38 -2.38 -24.12
C LEU A 127 -9.77 -2.35 -23.48
N ARG A 128 -10.62 -1.43 -23.93
CA ARG A 128 -12.02 -1.32 -23.49
C ARG A 128 -12.94 -1.44 -24.69
N HIS A 129 -14.07 -2.12 -24.51
CA HIS A 129 -15.10 -2.21 -25.53
C HIS A 129 -16.49 -2.26 -24.90
N SER A 130 -17.44 -1.55 -25.52
CA SER A 130 -18.85 -1.67 -25.19
C SER A 130 -19.62 -2.16 -26.40
N PHE A 131 -20.53 -3.11 -26.16
CA PHE A 131 -21.45 -3.57 -27.19
C PHE A 131 -22.51 -2.49 -27.50
N THR A 132 -23.18 -2.61 -28.64
CA THR A 132 -24.22 -1.67 -29.06
C THR A 132 -25.52 -1.86 -28.26
N LYS A 133 -26.23 -0.76 -27.98
CA LYS A 133 -27.65 -0.77 -27.62
C LYS A 133 -28.39 0.00 -28.69
N ASN A 134 -29.39 -0.63 -29.32
CA ASN A 134 -30.17 -0.03 -30.41
C ASN A 134 -29.29 0.52 -31.55
N GLY A 135 -28.18 -0.17 -31.87
CA GLY A 135 -27.26 0.25 -32.93
C GLY A 135 -26.25 1.34 -32.55
N VAL A 136 -26.25 1.83 -31.30
CA VAL A 136 -25.35 2.92 -30.86
C VAL A 136 -24.33 2.44 -29.83
N LEU A 137 -23.07 2.88 -29.96
CA LEU A 137 -21.91 2.49 -29.14
C LEU A 137 -21.86 3.33 -27.87
N ILE A 138 -21.87 2.72 -26.69
CA ILE A 138 -21.76 3.47 -25.43
C ILE A 138 -20.29 3.62 -25.05
N GLY A 139 -19.71 4.81 -25.29
CA GLY A 139 -18.39 5.16 -24.79
C GLY A 139 -18.38 5.48 -23.30
N GLN A 140 -17.18 5.65 -22.75
CA GLN A 140 -17.00 6.23 -21.42
C GLN A 140 -17.50 7.69 -21.45
N GLY A 141 -18.27 8.11 -20.43
CA GLY A 141 -18.91 9.43 -20.44
C GLY A 141 -20.05 9.56 -21.46
N GLY A 142 -20.79 8.47 -21.73
CA GLY A 142 -22.05 8.54 -22.49
C GLY A 142 -21.95 9.01 -23.94
N GLN A 143 -20.74 9.23 -24.46
CA GLN A 143 -20.51 9.73 -25.81
C GLN A 143 -20.44 8.58 -26.82
N TYR A 144 -21.16 8.78 -27.94
CA TYR A 144 -21.48 7.78 -28.93
C TYR A 144 -20.52 7.76 -30.13
N TYR A 145 -19.21 7.48 -29.98
CA TYR A 145 -18.31 7.60 -31.14
C TYR A 145 -17.19 6.57 -31.34
N LYS A 146 -16.85 5.66 -30.41
CA LYS A 146 -15.93 4.54 -30.71
C LYS A 146 -16.30 3.24 -29.96
N PRO A 147 -16.35 2.06 -30.63
CA PRO A 147 -16.71 0.80 -29.97
C PRO A 147 -15.65 0.34 -28.99
N SER A 148 -14.40 0.59 -29.36
CA SER A 148 -13.22 0.12 -28.66
C SER A 148 -12.28 1.28 -28.43
N LYS A 149 -11.62 1.28 -27.27
CA LYS A 149 -10.51 2.18 -26.95
C LYS A 149 -9.31 1.34 -26.54
N PHE A 150 -8.14 1.72 -26.99
CA PHE A 150 -6.89 1.10 -26.59
C PHE A 150 -5.97 2.16 -26.03
N ASP A 151 -5.73 2.10 -24.73
CA ASP A 151 -5.00 3.13 -24.02
C ASP A 151 -3.72 2.61 -23.38
N ILE A 152 -2.77 3.51 -23.12
CA ILE A 152 -1.57 3.25 -22.32
C ILE A 152 -1.46 4.21 -21.14
N ARG A 153 -1.00 3.71 -20.00
CA ARG A 153 -0.61 4.51 -18.83
C ARG A 153 0.74 4.04 -18.31
N GLY A 154 1.66 4.97 -18.07
CA GLY A 154 2.89 4.72 -17.31
C GLY A 154 2.82 5.30 -15.90
N ARG A 155 3.40 4.61 -14.92
CA ARG A 155 3.62 5.11 -13.56
C ARG A 155 5.04 4.80 -13.09
N VAL A 156 5.64 5.76 -12.39
CA VAL A 156 6.93 5.60 -11.70
C VAL A 156 6.77 6.07 -10.27
N GLN A 157 7.13 5.21 -9.31
CA GLN A 157 7.03 5.45 -7.88
C GLN A 157 8.41 5.40 -7.23
N PHE A 158 8.70 6.41 -6.44
CA PHE A 158 9.89 6.55 -5.61
C PHE A 158 9.48 6.35 -4.15
N ASN A 159 10.08 5.37 -3.49
CA ASN A 159 9.88 5.07 -2.08
C ASN A 159 11.18 5.38 -1.34
N ALA A 160 11.22 6.49 -0.62
CA ALA A 160 12.37 6.90 0.17
C ALA A 160 12.19 6.53 1.65
N LYS A 161 13.09 5.70 2.20
CA LYS A 161 13.16 5.40 3.64
C LYS A 161 14.00 6.50 4.30
N VAL A 162 13.35 7.38 5.06
CA VAL A 162 14.02 8.48 5.79
C VAL A 162 14.69 7.93 7.06
N ASN A 163 14.03 7.01 7.75
CA ASN A 163 14.56 6.22 8.86
C ASN A 163 13.69 4.95 9.05
N ASP A 164 13.97 4.14 10.08
CA ASP A 164 13.23 2.90 10.34
C ASP A 164 11.73 3.09 10.61
N ARG A 165 11.26 4.31 10.83
CA ARG A 165 9.84 4.61 11.12
C ARG A 165 9.18 5.50 10.08
N THR A 166 9.93 6.07 9.14
CA THR A 166 9.43 7.12 8.27
C THR A 166 9.77 6.84 6.82
N ASP A 167 8.74 6.82 5.99
CA ASP A 167 8.85 6.63 4.56
C ASP A 167 8.21 7.81 3.83
N VAL A 168 8.80 8.23 2.72
CA VAL A 168 8.26 9.24 1.80
C VAL A 168 8.01 8.56 0.47
N VAL A 169 6.82 8.76 -0.09
CA VAL A 169 6.43 8.18 -1.38
C VAL A 169 6.06 9.29 -2.34
N ALA A 170 6.65 9.27 -3.52
CA ALA A 170 6.26 10.10 -4.66
C ALA A 170 5.98 9.21 -5.86
N ARG A 171 4.79 9.30 -6.45
CA ARG A 171 4.43 8.59 -7.68
C ARG A 171 4.00 9.59 -8.74
N PHE A 172 4.61 9.46 -9.91
CA PHE A 172 4.24 10.18 -11.11
C PHE A 172 3.50 9.23 -12.04
N ARG A 173 2.47 9.75 -12.71
CA ARG A 173 1.74 9.03 -13.74
C ARG A 173 1.61 9.86 -15.00
N THR A 174 1.58 9.19 -16.15
CA THR A 174 1.09 9.80 -17.39
C THR A 174 -0.44 9.88 -17.34
N TYR A 175 -1.02 10.78 -18.12
CA TYR A 175 -2.42 10.63 -18.51
C TYR A 175 -2.61 9.33 -19.30
N GLN A 176 -3.85 8.85 -19.36
CA GLN A 176 -4.20 7.71 -20.18
C GLN A 176 -4.21 8.14 -21.65
N MET A 177 -3.27 7.62 -22.42
CA MET A 177 -3.05 8.02 -23.82
C MET A 177 -3.75 7.01 -24.74
N GLU A 178 -4.70 7.45 -25.56
CA GLU A 178 -5.38 6.60 -26.54
C GLU A 178 -4.48 6.36 -27.76
N PHE A 179 -4.18 5.10 -28.07
CA PHE A 179 -3.44 4.74 -29.28
C PHE A 179 -4.28 5.00 -30.54
N GLY A 180 -3.66 5.58 -31.57
CA GLY A 180 -4.32 5.88 -32.85
C GLY A 180 -5.20 7.13 -32.81
N ASP A 181 -5.19 7.89 -31.72
CA ASP A 181 -5.76 9.22 -31.68
C ASP A 181 -4.74 10.25 -32.19
N GLY A 182 -5.13 11.07 -33.18
CA GLY A 182 -4.27 12.05 -33.84
C GLY A 182 -4.25 13.42 -33.17
N GLY A 183 -4.90 13.56 -32.01
CA GLY A 183 -4.92 14.80 -31.24
C GLY A 183 -3.53 15.17 -30.71
N GLU A 184 -3.18 16.45 -30.77
CA GLU A 184 -2.02 17.01 -30.08
C GLU A 184 -2.31 17.05 -28.58
N TYR A 185 -1.93 15.99 -27.86
CA TYR A 185 -2.04 15.97 -26.41
C TYR A 185 -0.70 16.32 -25.76
N GLU A 186 -0.62 17.48 -25.12
CA GLU A 186 0.42 17.73 -24.13
C GLU A 186 0.21 16.80 -22.93
N SER A 187 0.94 15.68 -22.89
CA SER A 187 0.87 14.72 -21.78
C SER A 187 1.89 15.09 -20.71
N THR A 188 1.55 16.09 -19.89
CA THR A 188 2.35 16.40 -18.70
C THR A 188 2.14 15.32 -17.62
N PRO A 189 3.20 14.67 -17.10
CA PRO A 189 3.06 13.74 -15.98
C PRO A 189 2.52 14.47 -14.75
N THR A 190 1.66 13.79 -13.99
CA THR A 190 1.05 14.32 -12.76
C THR A 190 1.57 13.57 -11.54
N LEU A 191 1.75 14.28 -10.42
CA LEU A 191 2.06 13.69 -9.12
C LEU A 191 0.77 13.15 -8.51
N ASP A 192 0.57 11.85 -8.63
CA ASP A 192 -0.68 11.18 -8.25
C ASP A 192 -0.62 10.53 -6.86
N ARG A 193 0.61 10.36 -6.32
CA ARG A 193 0.84 10.09 -4.90
C ARG A 193 2.02 10.92 -4.42
N GLY A 194 1.88 11.49 -3.24
CA GLY A 194 2.89 12.33 -2.62
C GLY A 194 2.61 12.40 -1.14
N TYR A 195 3.18 11.50 -0.35
CA TYR A 195 2.87 11.43 1.08
C TYR A 195 4.06 11.01 1.93
N VAL A 196 3.99 11.37 3.20
CA VAL A 196 4.86 10.88 4.27
C VAL A 196 4.06 9.91 5.12
N ASN A 197 4.64 8.75 5.43
CA ASN A 197 4.09 7.79 6.36
C ASN A 197 5.05 7.62 7.53
N HIS A 198 4.57 7.83 8.76
CA HIS A 198 5.33 7.67 9.98
C HIS A 198 4.70 6.60 10.88
N ARG A 199 5.52 5.71 11.42
CA ARG A 199 5.13 4.62 12.32
C ARG A 199 5.48 4.96 13.76
N PHE A 200 4.47 4.98 14.63
CA PHE A 200 4.60 5.13 16.07
C PHE A 200 4.58 3.75 16.72
N GLY A 201 5.77 3.16 16.86
CA GLY A 201 5.90 1.76 17.29
C GLY A 201 5.42 0.79 16.21
N ASN A 202 4.88 -0.36 16.63
CA ASN A 202 4.53 -1.46 15.72
C ASN A 202 3.06 -1.45 15.27
N HIS A 203 2.20 -0.73 15.99
CA HIS A 203 0.75 -0.86 15.88
C HIS A 203 0.06 0.37 15.31
N THR A 204 0.78 1.50 15.21
CA THR A 204 0.18 2.80 14.91
C THR A 204 0.97 3.48 13.80
N SER A 205 0.28 4.05 12.83
CA SER A 205 0.89 4.85 11.77
C SER A 205 0.03 6.05 11.39
N VAL A 206 0.70 7.10 10.93
CA VAL A 206 0.06 8.30 10.37
C VAL A 206 0.64 8.54 8.99
N LYS A 207 -0.25 8.74 8.02
CA LYS A 207 0.05 9.13 6.66
C LYS A 207 -0.48 10.52 6.39
N VAL A 208 0.33 11.40 5.82
CA VAL A 208 -0.04 12.79 5.48
C VAL A 208 0.39 13.10 4.05
N GLY A 209 -0.53 13.67 3.27
CA GLY A 209 -0.28 14.09 1.88
C GLY A 209 -1.35 13.54 0.93
N ARG A 210 -0.93 13.27 -0.31
CA ARG A 210 -1.75 12.67 -1.37
C ARG A 210 -1.53 11.17 -1.45
N PHE A 211 -2.55 10.37 -1.17
CA PHE A 211 -2.46 8.90 -1.12
C PHE A 211 -3.75 8.22 -1.56
N ASN A 212 -3.70 6.91 -1.79
CA ASN A 212 -4.90 6.12 -2.10
C ASN A 212 -5.73 5.88 -0.83
N GLN A 213 -7.01 6.23 -0.85
CA GLN A 213 -7.97 5.92 0.22
C GLN A 213 -9.04 4.97 -0.31
N VAL A 214 -9.35 3.93 0.48
CA VAL A 214 -10.42 2.98 0.20
C VAL A 214 -11.48 3.12 1.27
N ILE A 215 -12.74 3.29 0.88
CA ILE A 215 -13.87 3.23 1.80
C ILE A 215 -14.42 1.81 1.79
N GLY A 216 -14.50 1.18 2.98
CA GLY A 216 -14.96 -0.21 3.10
C GLY A 216 -14.05 -1.18 2.36
N ASN A 217 -14.61 -1.93 1.41
CA ASN A 217 -13.87 -2.78 0.48
C ASN A 217 -13.80 -2.16 -0.94
N GLY A 218 -14.09 -0.87 -1.08
CA GLY A 218 -13.94 -0.12 -2.33
C GLY A 218 -15.14 -0.23 -3.26
N LEU A 219 -16.33 -0.61 -2.76
CA LEU A 219 -17.56 -0.57 -3.58
C LEU A 219 -17.88 0.84 -4.09
N LEU A 220 -17.68 1.84 -3.23
CA LEU A 220 -18.07 3.22 -3.53
C LEU A 220 -16.89 4.13 -3.86
N TYR A 221 -15.74 3.92 -3.22
CA TYR A 221 -14.58 4.78 -3.39
C TYR A 221 -13.26 4.02 -3.16
N ASP A 222 -12.39 4.13 -4.15
CA ASP A 222 -11.01 3.64 -4.19
C ASP A 222 -10.24 4.53 -5.17
N ASP A 223 -9.72 5.63 -4.66
CA ASP A 223 -9.04 6.65 -5.46
C ASP A 223 -8.16 7.55 -4.58
N THR A 224 -7.61 8.60 -5.19
CA THR A 224 -6.69 9.54 -4.58
C THR A 224 -7.36 10.46 -3.56
N PHE A 225 -6.69 10.63 -2.43
CA PHE A 225 -7.14 11.37 -1.28
C PHE A 225 -6.04 12.30 -0.79
N ASP A 226 -6.38 13.57 -0.63
CA ASP A 226 -5.48 14.59 -0.09
C ASP A 226 -5.85 14.83 1.38
N GLY A 227 -5.02 14.38 2.32
CA GLY A 227 -5.31 14.57 3.73
C GLY A 227 -4.39 13.86 4.70
N ILE A 228 -4.98 13.44 5.82
CA ILE A 228 -4.35 12.66 6.89
C ILE A 228 -5.10 11.34 7.08
N GLN A 229 -4.36 10.25 7.26
CA GLN A 229 -4.87 8.93 7.60
C GLN A 229 -4.12 8.40 8.82
N PHE A 230 -4.85 8.05 9.87
CA PHE A 230 -4.36 7.39 11.06
C PHE A 230 -4.79 5.92 11.02
N ASN A 231 -3.85 5.01 11.23
CA ASN A 231 -4.14 3.58 11.37
C ASN A 231 -3.64 3.12 12.73
N THR A 232 -4.44 2.33 13.43
CA THR A 232 -3.99 1.64 14.64
C THR A 232 -4.64 0.29 14.79
N GLY A 233 -3.91 -0.70 15.29
CA GLY A 233 -4.48 -2.02 15.51
C GLY A 233 -3.45 -3.12 15.71
N ASN A 234 -3.92 -4.36 15.66
CA ASN A 234 -3.11 -5.57 15.73
C ASN A 234 -3.55 -6.55 14.62
N ASP A 235 -2.98 -7.75 14.62
CA ASP A 235 -3.25 -8.76 13.58
C ASP A 235 -4.73 -9.19 13.46
N LYS A 236 -5.56 -8.90 14.47
CA LYS A 236 -6.99 -9.27 14.48
C LYS A 236 -7.92 -8.11 14.24
N VAL A 237 -7.55 -6.89 14.62
CA VAL A 237 -8.44 -5.72 14.57
C VAL A 237 -7.63 -4.50 14.17
N GLN A 238 -8.13 -3.77 13.16
CA GLN A 238 -7.52 -2.58 12.59
C GLN A 238 -8.56 -1.46 12.51
N LEU A 239 -8.26 -0.34 13.18
CA LEU A 239 -8.98 0.92 13.07
C LEU A 239 -8.25 1.84 12.08
N GLN A 240 -9.00 2.42 11.15
CA GLN A 240 -8.51 3.48 10.27
C GLN A 240 -9.41 4.71 10.43
N LEU A 241 -8.78 5.86 10.65
CA LEU A 241 -9.41 7.16 10.62
C LEU A 241 -8.78 7.97 9.48
N ALA A 242 -9.56 8.70 8.71
CA ALA A 242 -9.03 9.63 7.71
C ALA A 242 -9.81 10.94 7.68
N HIS A 243 -9.11 12.04 7.47
CA HIS A 243 -9.67 13.36 7.28
C HIS A 243 -8.99 14.05 6.11
N GLY A 244 -9.76 14.61 5.18
CA GLY A 244 -9.21 15.25 4.00
C GLY A 244 -10.21 15.39 2.87
N TYR A 245 -9.71 15.38 1.65
CA TYR A 245 -10.50 15.59 0.44
C TYR A 245 -10.33 14.37 -0.46
N ALA A 246 -11.44 13.71 -0.77
CA ALA A 246 -11.43 12.73 -1.85
C ALA A 246 -11.29 13.51 -3.16
N THR A 247 -10.24 13.21 -3.91
CA THR A 247 -9.94 13.90 -5.17
C THR A 247 -10.21 12.98 -6.34
N ALA A 248 -10.50 13.63 -7.46
CA ALA A 248 -10.80 13.05 -8.74
C ALA A 248 -9.60 13.30 -9.65
N GLU A 249 -8.69 12.33 -9.78
CA GLU A 249 -7.49 12.54 -10.60
C GLU A 249 -7.73 12.42 -12.11
N HIS A 250 -8.96 12.13 -12.51
CA HIS A 250 -9.43 12.26 -13.88
C HIS A 250 -10.64 13.20 -13.92
N ASN A 251 -10.79 13.92 -15.04
CA ASN A 251 -12.04 14.62 -15.43
C ASN A 251 -13.30 13.70 -15.44
N GLU A 252 -13.17 12.44 -15.04
CA GLU A 252 -14.21 11.43 -14.96
C GLU A 252 -14.99 11.48 -13.63
N THR A 253 -14.41 11.95 -12.52
CA THR A 253 -15.09 12.05 -11.22
C THR A 253 -15.40 13.51 -10.84
N ARG A 254 -16.05 14.27 -11.74
CA ARG A 254 -16.54 15.65 -11.50
C ARG A 254 -17.61 15.79 -10.39
N PHE A 255 -17.86 14.73 -9.62
CA PHE A 255 -18.99 14.60 -8.68
C PHE A 255 -18.60 14.54 -7.21
N LEU A 256 -17.30 14.61 -6.90
CA LEU A 256 -16.88 15.08 -5.59
C LEU A 256 -16.75 16.60 -5.76
N PRO A 257 -17.64 17.41 -5.16
CA PRO A 257 -17.53 18.86 -5.28
C PRO A 257 -16.13 19.29 -4.92
N ASP A 258 -15.59 20.26 -5.67
CA ASP A 258 -14.30 20.84 -5.36
C ASP A 258 -14.24 21.18 -3.87
N ARG A 259 -13.41 20.42 -3.13
CA ARG A 259 -13.10 20.63 -1.70
C ARG A 259 -14.15 20.18 -0.68
N ASP A 260 -14.97 19.17 -0.97
CA ASP A 260 -15.77 18.56 0.10
C ASP A 260 -14.90 17.75 1.07
N GLN A 261 -15.06 18.02 2.37
CA GLN A 261 -14.32 17.37 3.44
C GLN A 261 -14.91 16.00 3.76
N TYR A 262 -14.04 15.00 3.79
CA TYR A 262 -14.32 13.60 4.10
C TYR A 262 -13.79 13.30 5.49
N ASN A 263 -14.64 12.74 6.34
CA ASN A 263 -14.24 12.14 7.61
C ASN A 263 -14.60 10.68 7.58
N TYR A 264 -13.61 9.81 7.60
CA TYR A 264 -13.79 8.37 7.51
C TYR A 264 -13.36 7.70 8.82
N ALA A 265 -14.16 6.73 9.25
CA ALA A 265 -13.81 5.78 10.30
C ALA A 265 -14.16 4.38 9.83
N GLY A 266 -13.15 3.53 9.70
CA GLY A 266 -13.29 2.12 9.32
C GLY A 266 -12.72 1.21 10.39
N LEU A 267 -13.42 0.13 10.67
CA LEU A 267 -12.96 -0.95 11.53
C LEU A 267 -12.97 -2.24 10.72
N LYS A 268 -11.82 -2.89 10.60
CA LYS A 268 -11.69 -4.22 10.01
C LYS A 268 -11.18 -5.20 11.05
N GLY A 269 -11.64 -6.43 10.98
CA GLY A 269 -11.12 -7.48 11.84
C GLY A 269 -11.27 -8.87 11.27
N THR A 270 -10.37 -9.74 11.72
CA THR A 270 -10.28 -11.14 11.33
C THR A 270 -10.94 -11.98 12.41
N LEU A 271 -12.14 -12.50 12.13
CA LEU A 271 -12.89 -13.35 13.06
C LEU A 271 -12.18 -14.69 13.28
N ASN A 272 -11.61 -15.24 12.20
CA ASN A 272 -10.76 -16.41 12.19
C ASN A 272 -9.89 -16.38 10.93
N LYS A 273 -9.00 -17.37 10.74
CA LYS A 273 -8.06 -17.45 9.60
C LYS A 273 -8.68 -17.40 8.19
N HIS A 274 -10.01 -17.52 8.07
CA HIS A 274 -10.72 -17.50 6.80
C HIS A 274 -11.64 -16.29 6.64
N ILE A 275 -12.11 -15.66 7.72
CA ILE A 275 -13.21 -14.70 7.66
C ILE A 275 -12.75 -13.36 8.20
N ASP A 276 -12.74 -12.38 7.31
CA ASP A 276 -12.57 -10.98 7.60
C ASP A 276 -13.93 -10.26 7.52
N VAL A 277 -14.14 -9.33 8.44
CA VAL A 277 -15.31 -8.46 8.48
C VAL A 277 -14.89 -7.01 8.61
N GLY A 278 -15.66 -6.13 8.00
CA GLY A 278 -15.45 -4.69 8.04
C GLY A 278 -16.74 -3.96 8.34
N ALA A 279 -16.62 -2.84 9.03
CA ALA A 279 -17.68 -1.84 9.14
C ALA A 279 -17.05 -0.46 8.97
N PHE A 280 -17.79 0.47 8.40
CA PHE A 280 -17.31 1.83 8.25
C PHE A 280 -18.44 2.85 8.38
N TYR A 281 -18.02 4.06 8.72
CA TYR A 281 -18.83 5.26 8.66
C TYR A 281 -18.00 6.36 7.99
N SER A 282 -18.62 7.09 7.08
CA SER A 282 -18.02 8.24 6.42
C SER A 282 -18.97 9.42 6.45
N ARG A 283 -18.47 10.58 6.84
CA ARG A 283 -19.21 11.84 6.81
C ARG A 283 -18.70 12.67 5.65
N HIS A 284 -19.62 13.03 4.78
CA HIS A 284 -19.40 13.90 3.64
C HIS A 284 -20.17 15.20 3.89
N ARG A 285 -19.51 16.34 3.71
CA ARG A 285 -20.24 17.61 3.69
C ARG A 285 -21.10 17.61 2.42
N ARG A 286 -22.39 17.87 2.55
CA ARG A 286 -23.31 17.94 1.41
C ARG A 286 -23.13 19.30 0.74
N ASP A 287 -22.72 19.32 -0.52
CA ASP A 287 -22.84 20.53 -1.33
C ASP A 287 -24.33 20.81 -1.60
N THR A 288 -24.79 21.98 -1.14
CA THR A 288 -26.16 22.47 -1.30
C THR A 288 -26.38 23.23 -2.60
N SER A 289 -25.38 23.31 -3.49
CA SER A 289 -25.47 24.02 -4.77
C SER A 289 -26.44 23.39 -5.79
N GLY A 290 -26.94 22.18 -5.50
CA GLY A 290 -27.96 21.49 -6.31
C GLY A 290 -27.45 20.93 -7.65
N ARG A 291 -26.17 21.12 -8.00
CA ARG A 291 -25.58 20.65 -9.26
C ARG A 291 -25.20 19.17 -9.25
N TYR A 292 -25.04 18.57 -8.06
CA TYR A 292 -24.53 17.21 -7.89
C TYR A 292 -25.38 16.43 -6.88
N ASN A 293 -25.63 15.15 -7.16
CA ASN A 293 -26.20 14.22 -6.18
C ASN A 293 -25.15 13.91 -5.11
N THR A 294 -24.97 14.81 -4.16
CA THR A 294 -24.08 14.60 -3.02
C THR A 294 -24.86 13.90 -1.90
N TYR A 295 -24.45 12.67 -1.60
CA TYR A 295 -24.93 11.99 -0.40
C TYR A 295 -24.26 12.61 0.82
N GLY A 296 -24.99 12.65 1.93
CA GLY A 296 -24.47 13.14 3.21
C GLY A 296 -23.59 12.08 3.85
N ASN A 297 -23.96 11.60 5.02
CA ASN A 297 -23.20 10.55 5.69
C ASN A 297 -23.47 9.18 5.05
N LEU A 298 -22.52 8.26 5.15
CA LEU A 298 -22.54 6.92 4.60
C LEU A 298 -22.11 5.95 5.69
N TYR A 299 -22.71 4.77 5.73
CA TYR A 299 -22.20 3.67 6.51
C TYR A 299 -22.32 2.37 5.72
N GLY A 300 -21.51 1.39 6.08
CA GLY A 300 -21.52 0.11 5.40
C GLY A 300 -20.81 -0.97 6.18
N VAL A 301 -20.99 -2.19 5.68
CA VAL A 301 -20.37 -3.40 6.20
C VAL A 301 -19.83 -4.22 5.04
N SER A 302 -18.77 -4.96 5.30
CA SER A 302 -18.14 -5.83 4.31
C SER A 302 -17.67 -7.13 4.93
N THR A 303 -17.47 -8.14 4.10
CA THR A 303 -16.85 -9.39 4.49
C THR A 303 -16.06 -9.98 3.34
N ASP A 304 -14.94 -10.61 3.68
CA ASP A 304 -14.13 -11.43 2.79
C ASP A 304 -13.90 -12.78 3.46
N MET A 305 -14.31 -13.85 2.79
CA MET A 305 -14.16 -15.22 3.27
C MET A 305 -13.25 -15.98 2.32
N ASN A 306 -12.11 -16.43 2.80
CA ASN A 306 -11.09 -17.13 2.03
C ASN A 306 -10.91 -18.56 2.56
N PHE A 307 -11.35 -19.55 1.79
CA PHE A 307 -11.19 -20.97 2.08
C PHE A 307 -10.24 -21.59 1.05
N ASN A 308 -8.93 -21.52 1.33
CA ASN A 308 -7.87 -21.97 0.42
C ASN A 308 -7.91 -21.20 -0.91
N LYS A 309 -8.42 -21.81 -1.99
CA LYS A 309 -8.58 -21.17 -3.30
C LYS A 309 -9.95 -20.55 -3.51
N LEU A 310 -10.91 -20.80 -2.62
CA LEU A 310 -12.26 -20.27 -2.73
C LEU A 310 -12.34 -18.93 -1.99
N TRP A 311 -12.77 -17.88 -2.69
CA TRP A 311 -13.16 -16.60 -2.10
C TRP A 311 -14.67 -16.43 -2.18
N VAL A 312 -15.29 -15.94 -1.12
CA VAL A 312 -16.67 -15.44 -1.09
C VAL A 312 -16.65 -14.12 -0.34
N GLY A 313 -17.21 -13.07 -0.92
CA GLY A 313 -17.15 -11.76 -0.29
C GLY A 313 -18.22 -10.82 -0.75
N GLY A 314 -18.35 -9.71 -0.05
CA GLY A 314 -19.34 -8.69 -0.37
C GLY A 314 -19.19 -7.45 0.46
N GLU A 315 -19.88 -6.41 0.02
CA GLU A 315 -19.97 -5.12 0.70
C GLU A 315 -21.38 -4.59 0.52
N TRP A 316 -21.92 -3.97 1.56
CA TRP A 316 -23.17 -3.23 1.51
C TRP A 316 -22.96 -1.86 2.14
N ALA A 317 -23.55 -0.83 1.55
CA ALA A 317 -23.47 0.54 2.01
C ALA A 317 -24.79 1.28 1.81
N LYS A 318 -25.03 2.30 2.64
CA LYS A 318 -26.22 3.14 2.60
C LYS A 318 -25.92 4.59 2.98
N ALA A 319 -26.50 5.54 2.25
CA ALA A 319 -26.49 6.94 2.66
C ALA A 319 -27.54 7.24 3.74
N VAL A 320 -27.13 7.93 4.80
CA VAL A 320 -27.97 8.30 5.94
C VAL A 320 -28.98 9.36 5.52
N GLY A 321 -30.25 9.11 5.81
CA GLY A 321 -31.34 10.06 5.54
C GLY A 321 -31.66 10.27 4.06
N THR A 322 -31.12 9.44 3.16
CA THR A 322 -31.39 9.48 1.72
C THR A 322 -32.19 8.24 1.33
N ALA A 323 -33.41 8.42 0.84
CA ALA A 323 -34.19 7.32 0.27
C ALA A 323 -33.49 6.74 -0.98
N HIS A 324 -33.68 5.44 -1.25
CA HIS A 324 -33.13 4.78 -2.45
C HIS A 324 -31.62 4.99 -2.64
N SER A 325 -30.85 4.72 -1.59
CA SER A 325 -29.42 4.97 -1.53
C SER A 325 -28.64 3.74 -1.09
N HIS A 326 -29.12 2.55 -1.40
CA HIS A 326 -28.40 1.31 -1.12
C HIS A 326 -27.43 0.97 -2.25
N ALA A 327 -26.25 0.51 -1.90
CA ALA A 327 -25.31 -0.11 -2.82
C ALA A 327 -24.80 -1.40 -2.21
N TRP A 328 -24.70 -2.46 -3.00
CA TRP A 328 -24.07 -3.69 -2.55
C TRP A 328 -23.44 -4.49 -3.68
N THR A 329 -22.45 -5.28 -3.29
CA THR A 329 -21.86 -6.32 -4.12
C THR A 329 -21.76 -7.62 -3.34
N ALA A 330 -21.91 -8.73 -4.04
CA ALA A 330 -21.62 -10.06 -3.54
C ALA A 330 -20.94 -10.87 -4.64
N GLY A 331 -19.96 -11.67 -4.26
CA GLY A 331 -19.11 -12.38 -5.20
C GLY A 331 -18.61 -13.71 -4.69
N ILE A 332 -18.23 -14.54 -5.67
CA ILE A 332 -17.53 -15.80 -5.46
C ILE A 332 -16.35 -15.86 -6.43
N GLY A 333 -15.25 -16.45 -6.00
CA GLY A 333 -14.04 -16.56 -6.78
C GLY A 333 -13.29 -17.84 -6.49
N TYR A 334 -12.52 -18.31 -7.46
CA TYR A 334 -11.67 -19.48 -7.30
C TYR A 334 -10.31 -19.24 -7.93
N GLY A 335 -9.25 -19.47 -7.16
CA GLY A 335 -7.87 -19.38 -7.61
C GLY A 335 -6.94 -18.83 -6.54
N ASN A 336 -5.73 -18.50 -6.95
CA ASN A 336 -4.66 -18.01 -6.07
C ASN A 336 -3.73 -17.07 -6.85
N TYR A 337 -4.33 -16.20 -7.67
CA TYR A 337 -3.60 -15.25 -8.49
C TYR A 337 -2.61 -14.42 -7.67
N ASN A 338 -1.40 -14.30 -8.20
CA ASN A 338 -0.35 -13.46 -7.67
C ASN A 338 0.50 -12.96 -8.85
N ALA A 339 0.41 -11.67 -9.16
CA ALA A 339 1.15 -11.06 -10.27
C ALA A 339 2.66 -11.35 -10.23
N ALA A 340 3.26 -11.50 -9.05
CA ALA A 340 4.68 -11.79 -8.87
C ALA A 340 5.05 -13.27 -9.08
N LYS A 341 4.08 -14.13 -9.40
CA LYS A 341 4.30 -15.57 -9.59
C LYS A 341 3.65 -16.04 -10.87
N LYS A 342 4.48 -16.29 -11.88
CA LYS A 342 4.09 -16.88 -13.16
C LYS A 342 3.14 -18.08 -13.00
N GLY A 343 2.13 -18.13 -13.85
CA GLY A 343 1.20 -19.26 -13.96
C GLY A 343 0.13 -19.31 -12.87
N THR A 344 0.15 -18.38 -11.91
CA THR A 344 -0.95 -18.23 -10.96
C THR A 344 -2.12 -17.51 -11.61
N TRP A 345 -3.33 -17.85 -11.17
CA TRP A 345 -4.56 -17.35 -11.76
C TRP A 345 -5.72 -17.38 -10.77
N ASP A 346 -6.74 -16.58 -11.05
CA ASP A 346 -8.05 -16.71 -10.44
C ASP A 346 -9.16 -16.30 -11.40
N VAL A 347 -10.37 -16.75 -11.06
CA VAL A 347 -11.61 -16.33 -11.73
C VAL A 347 -12.62 -15.90 -10.68
N LYS A 348 -13.37 -14.84 -10.96
CA LYS A 348 -14.39 -14.30 -10.04
C LYS A 348 -15.67 -13.99 -10.78
N ALA A 349 -16.80 -14.16 -10.11
CA ALA A 349 -18.10 -13.68 -10.54
C ALA A 349 -18.70 -12.83 -9.42
N GLN A 350 -19.07 -11.60 -9.74
CA GLN A 350 -19.58 -10.64 -8.78
C GLN A 350 -20.86 -9.98 -9.30
N TYR A 351 -21.85 -9.86 -8.43
CA TYR A 351 -23.05 -9.08 -8.69
C TYR A 351 -22.91 -7.70 -8.06
N PHE A 352 -23.43 -6.69 -8.74
CA PHE A 352 -23.46 -5.30 -8.27
C PHE A 352 -24.90 -4.79 -8.35
N SER A 353 -25.31 -4.07 -7.31
CA SER A 353 -26.58 -3.35 -7.27
C SER A 353 -26.39 -2.01 -6.59
N PHE A 354 -26.84 -0.97 -7.25
CA PHE A 354 -26.81 0.40 -6.79
C PHE A 354 -28.16 1.04 -7.06
N ASP A 355 -28.74 1.65 -6.03
CA ASP A 355 -29.94 2.46 -6.16
C ASP A 355 -29.61 3.82 -6.79
N GLN A 356 -30.63 4.52 -7.29
CA GLN A 356 -30.44 5.76 -8.06
C GLN A 356 -29.71 6.90 -7.31
N ASN A 357 -29.75 6.92 -5.97
CA ASN A 357 -29.09 7.97 -5.17
C ASN A 357 -27.75 7.54 -4.56
N LEU A 358 -27.16 6.42 -4.99
CA LEU A 358 -25.82 6.00 -4.59
C LEU A 358 -25.09 5.33 -5.76
N ALA A 359 -23.83 5.67 -5.97
CA ALA A 359 -23.04 5.19 -7.11
C ALA A 359 -21.60 4.89 -6.73
N SER A 360 -20.86 4.19 -7.60
CA SER A 360 -19.41 4.08 -7.50
C SER A 360 -18.76 5.36 -8.02
N TYR A 361 -17.77 5.88 -7.30
CA TYR A 361 -16.95 7.05 -7.62
C TYR A 361 -15.46 6.69 -7.71
N GLY A 362 -15.10 5.41 -7.58
CA GLY A 362 -13.71 4.96 -7.53
C GLY A 362 -13.26 4.20 -8.77
N SER A 363 -11.95 4.19 -8.99
CA SER A 363 -11.29 3.51 -10.11
C SER A 363 -11.33 1.98 -10.07
N LYS A 364 -11.63 1.38 -8.90
CA LYS A 364 -11.55 -0.08 -8.68
C LYS A 364 -12.36 -0.89 -9.68
N TRP A 365 -13.64 -0.58 -9.83
CA TRP A 365 -14.55 -1.38 -10.64
C TRP A 365 -14.63 -0.88 -12.09
N ASN A 366 -14.50 0.43 -12.30
CA ASN A 366 -14.42 1.09 -13.61
C ASN A 366 -15.46 0.57 -14.62
N PHE A 367 -16.68 0.29 -14.17
CA PHE A 367 -17.74 -0.12 -15.07
C PHE A 367 -18.30 1.10 -15.79
N PRO A 368 -18.67 1.01 -17.08
CA PRO A 368 -19.12 2.17 -17.87
C PRO A 368 -20.38 2.87 -17.35
N PHE A 369 -21.06 2.34 -16.33
CA PHE A 369 -22.38 2.78 -15.86
C PHE A 369 -22.35 3.19 -14.38
N ASP A 370 -21.38 4.01 -13.99
CA ASP A 370 -21.21 4.55 -12.64
C ASP A 370 -21.50 6.06 -12.58
N ALA A 371 -21.11 6.74 -11.50
CA ALA A 371 -21.28 8.19 -11.38
C ALA A 371 -20.46 9.00 -12.39
N ASN A 372 -19.48 8.37 -13.04
CA ASN A 372 -18.53 9.02 -13.93
C ASN A 372 -19.06 9.07 -15.37
N ASN A 373 -20.19 8.42 -15.66
CA ASN A 373 -20.86 8.50 -16.93
C ASN A 373 -21.73 9.76 -17.02
N TYR A 374 -21.20 10.82 -17.63
CA TYR A 374 -21.90 12.08 -17.87
C TYR A 374 -22.21 12.29 -19.36
N HIS A 375 -23.31 12.96 -19.70
CA HIS A 375 -23.59 13.38 -21.07
C HIS A 375 -23.57 14.91 -21.14
N TRP A 376 -22.96 15.47 -22.21
CA TRP A 376 -23.06 16.90 -22.49
C TRP A 376 -24.40 17.18 -23.16
N ASP A 377 -25.31 17.80 -22.43
CA ASP A 377 -26.62 18.17 -22.93
C ASP A 377 -26.55 19.49 -23.69
N HIS A 378 -26.39 19.39 -25.00
CA HIS A 378 -26.41 20.54 -25.93
C HIS A 378 -27.77 21.26 -25.95
N ASN A 379 -28.85 20.62 -25.49
CA ASN A 379 -30.21 21.16 -25.52
C ASN A 379 -30.63 21.82 -24.20
N ALA A 380 -29.87 21.61 -23.11
CA ALA A 380 -30.07 22.34 -21.86
C ALA A 380 -29.77 23.84 -22.07
N THR A 381 -30.47 24.72 -21.35
CA THR A 381 -30.25 26.18 -21.46
C THR A 381 -29.92 26.77 -20.08
N PRO A 382 -28.64 27.14 -19.82
CA PRO A 382 -27.48 26.97 -20.68
C PRO A 382 -27.07 25.49 -20.84
N PRO A 383 -26.32 25.12 -21.91
CA PRO A 383 -25.82 23.76 -22.08
C PRO A 383 -25.07 23.30 -20.83
N SER A 384 -25.38 22.08 -20.38
CA SER A 384 -24.88 21.58 -19.11
C SER A 384 -24.47 20.13 -19.18
N VAL A 385 -23.50 19.76 -18.33
CA VAL A 385 -23.18 18.35 -18.07
C VAL A 385 -24.28 17.78 -17.19
N THR A 386 -25.00 16.78 -17.68
CA THR A 386 -26.09 16.15 -16.95
C THR A 386 -25.70 14.72 -16.59
N THR A 387 -25.78 14.36 -15.30
CA THR A 387 -25.64 12.96 -14.86
C THR A 387 -26.90 12.19 -15.24
N THR A 388 -26.73 11.18 -16.08
CA THR A 388 -27.80 10.23 -16.42
C THR A 388 -27.77 9.00 -15.52
N TYR A 389 -27.10 9.08 -14.36
CA TYR A 389 -27.08 7.96 -13.41
C TYR A 389 -28.50 7.62 -12.93
N ARG A 390 -28.94 6.41 -13.24
CA ARG A 390 -30.31 5.92 -13.04
C ARG A 390 -30.32 4.63 -12.23
N GLY A 391 -29.36 4.49 -11.30
CA GLY A 391 -29.07 3.24 -10.61
C GLY A 391 -28.47 2.18 -11.56
N PHE A 392 -27.84 1.16 -11.01
CA PHE A 392 -27.18 0.11 -11.78
C PHE A 392 -27.35 -1.26 -11.16
N ARG A 393 -27.63 -2.27 -11.98
CA ARG A 393 -27.58 -3.69 -11.61
C ARG A 393 -26.90 -4.49 -12.70
N GLY A 394 -25.96 -5.35 -12.34
CA GLY A 394 -25.24 -6.14 -13.33
C GLY A 394 -24.32 -7.18 -12.71
N TRP A 395 -23.83 -8.09 -13.55
CA TRP A 395 -22.81 -9.06 -13.20
C TRP A 395 -21.49 -8.67 -13.83
N MET A 396 -20.39 -8.99 -13.15
CA MET A 396 -19.03 -8.91 -13.67
C MET A 396 -18.36 -10.27 -13.50
N ALA A 397 -17.81 -10.80 -14.58
CA ALA A 397 -16.84 -11.90 -14.53
C ALA A 397 -15.44 -11.33 -14.66
N THR A 398 -14.52 -11.79 -13.82
CA THR A 398 -13.10 -11.40 -13.83
C THR A 398 -12.23 -12.64 -14.00
N VAL A 399 -11.19 -12.52 -14.81
CA VAL A 399 -10.13 -13.53 -14.96
C VAL A 399 -8.80 -12.82 -14.81
N ASP A 400 -8.01 -13.26 -13.83
CA ASP A 400 -6.68 -12.74 -13.55
C ASP A 400 -5.64 -13.84 -13.84
N TYR A 401 -4.61 -13.54 -14.63
CA TYR A 401 -3.56 -14.52 -14.99
C TYR A 401 -2.18 -13.88 -15.01
N ALA A 402 -1.20 -14.48 -14.32
CA ALA A 402 0.20 -14.06 -14.35
C ALA A 402 0.93 -14.74 -15.52
N LEU A 403 1.14 -14.00 -16.61
CA LEU A 403 1.85 -14.48 -17.82
C LEU A 403 3.33 -14.79 -17.53
N GLN A 404 3.97 -13.93 -16.73
CA GLN A 404 5.32 -14.08 -16.17
C GLN A 404 5.33 -13.40 -14.80
N ASP A 405 6.46 -13.49 -14.10
CA ASP A 405 6.64 -12.71 -12.87
C ASP A 405 6.51 -11.22 -13.19
N ASN A 406 5.59 -10.56 -12.48
CA ASN A 406 5.26 -9.14 -12.63
C ASN A 406 4.65 -8.75 -13.99
N VAL A 407 4.18 -9.73 -14.78
CA VAL A 407 3.45 -9.49 -16.02
C VAL A 407 2.09 -10.17 -15.95
N SER A 408 1.01 -9.39 -15.92
CA SER A 408 -0.34 -9.92 -15.75
C SER A 408 -1.31 -9.52 -16.86
N LEU A 409 -2.22 -10.44 -17.16
CA LEU A 409 -3.39 -10.22 -18.00
C LEU A 409 -4.63 -10.30 -17.12
N ASN A 410 -5.39 -9.21 -17.05
CA ASN A 410 -6.60 -9.08 -16.24
C ASN A 410 -7.77 -8.76 -17.17
N ALA A 411 -8.76 -9.64 -17.24
CA ALA A 411 -9.92 -9.50 -18.12
C ALA A 411 -11.20 -9.39 -17.30
N TYR A 412 -12.07 -8.45 -17.69
CA TYR A 412 -13.34 -8.15 -17.05
C TYR A 412 -14.43 -8.18 -18.10
N TYR A 413 -15.55 -8.85 -17.79
CA TYR A 413 -16.73 -8.90 -18.64
C TYR A 413 -17.97 -8.53 -17.83
N GLY A 414 -18.59 -7.40 -18.17
CA GLY A 414 -19.84 -6.97 -17.57
C GLY A 414 -21.05 -7.41 -18.38
N PHE A 415 -22.04 -8.03 -17.75
CA PHE A 415 -23.20 -8.60 -18.44
C PHE A 415 -24.49 -8.56 -17.62
N LYS A 416 -25.63 -8.74 -18.33
CA LYS A 416 -26.98 -8.60 -17.74
C LYS A 416 -27.15 -7.26 -17.03
N ASN A 417 -26.54 -6.22 -17.61
CA ASN A 417 -26.54 -4.88 -17.06
C ASN A 417 -27.90 -4.23 -17.29
N ARG A 418 -28.41 -3.50 -16.30
CA ARG A 418 -29.65 -2.73 -16.38
C ARG A 418 -29.64 -1.53 -15.45
N THR A 419 -30.42 -0.52 -15.78
CA THR A 419 -30.68 0.58 -14.84
C THR A 419 -31.44 0.08 -13.61
N HIS A 420 -31.41 0.85 -12.53
CA HIS A 420 -32.23 0.61 -11.35
C HIS A 420 -33.01 1.88 -10.97
N ARG A 421 -34.06 2.14 -11.75
CA ARG A 421 -34.88 3.35 -11.66
C ARG A 421 -35.90 3.22 -10.54
N ILE A 422 -36.10 4.31 -9.81
CA ILE A 422 -37.02 4.40 -8.67
C ILE A 422 -38.24 5.27 -8.96
N ASP A 423 -38.29 5.92 -10.12
CA ASP A 423 -39.39 6.79 -10.57
C ASP A 423 -40.59 6.01 -11.17
N GLY A 424 -40.60 4.68 -11.03
CA GLY A 424 -41.65 3.80 -11.58
C GLY A 424 -41.51 3.52 -13.09
N SER A 425 -40.53 4.13 -13.77
CA SER A 425 -40.24 3.78 -15.16
C SER A 425 -39.57 2.40 -15.26
N LEU A 426 -39.75 1.75 -16.41
CA LEU A 426 -39.15 0.43 -16.65
C LEU A 426 -37.62 0.52 -16.61
N ASN A 427 -37.00 -0.47 -15.96
CA ASN A 427 -35.56 -0.63 -16.00
C ASN A 427 -35.12 -0.93 -17.43
N GLU A 428 -34.14 -0.18 -17.92
CA GLU A 428 -33.60 -0.38 -19.25
C GLU A 428 -32.43 -1.34 -19.22
N TYR A 429 -32.36 -2.22 -20.21
CA TYR A 429 -31.15 -2.99 -20.49
C TYR A 429 -30.00 -2.05 -20.85
N LEU A 430 -28.82 -2.35 -20.34
CA LEU A 430 -27.57 -1.67 -20.65
C LEU A 430 -26.66 -2.66 -21.39
N PRO A 431 -25.85 -2.22 -22.36
CA PRO A 431 -24.90 -3.09 -23.04
C PRO A 431 -24.04 -3.92 -22.12
N ASN A 432 -23.64 -5.08 -22.65
CA ASN A 432 -22.47 -5.76 -22.12
C ASN A 432 -21.23 -4.93 -22.47
N TYR A 433 -20.14 -5.17 -21.76
CA TYR A 433 -18.85 -4.55 -22.04
C TYR A 433 -17.72 -5.49 -21.63
N TYR A 434 -16.55 -5.27 -22.18
CA TYR A 434 -15.34 -5.91 -21.69
C TYR A 434 -14.20 -4.92 -21.53
N ARG A 435 -13.30 -5.28 -20.63
CA ARG A 435 -12.04 -4.60 -20.38
C ARG A 435 -10.94 -5.64 -20.26
N VAL A 436 -9.82 -5.41 -20.92
CA VAL A 436 -8.62 -6.24 -20.81
C VAL A 436 -7.44 -5.34 -20.49
N GLU A 437 -6.72 -5.69 -19.44
CA GLU A 437 -5.54 -4.98 -18.96
C GLU A 437 -4.33 -5.89 -19.05
N LEU A 438 -3.28 -5.41 -19.72
CA LEU A 438 -1.96 -6.02 -19.70
C LEU A 438 -1.05 -5.11 -18.86
N ASN A 439 -0.59 -5.62 -17.72
CA ASN A 439 0.19 -4.86 -16.76
C ASN A 439 1.62 -5.41 -16.66
N TYR A 440 2.60 -4.52 -16.74
CA TYR A 440 4.01 -4.81 -16.47
C TYR A 440 4.42 -4.04 -15.21
N GLN A 441 4.83 -4.74 -14.16
CA GLN A 441 5.33 -4.14 -12.92
C GLN A 441 6.85 -4.33 -12.84
N PHE A 442 7.57 -3.33 -12.32
CA PHE A 442 9.03 -3.37 -12.18
C PHE A 442 9.50 -2.72 -10.88
#